data_AF-A0A1G2U6B0-F1
#
_entry.id   AF-A0A1G2U6B0-F1
#
_cell.length_a   1.000
_cell.length_b   1.000
_cell.length_c   1.000
_cell.angle_alpha   90.00
_cell.angle_beta   90.00
_cell.angle_gamma   90.00
#
_symmetry.space_group_name_H-M   'P 1'
#
loop_
_entity.id
_entity.type
_entity.pdbx_description
1 polymer ?
#
loop_
_entity_poly.entity_id
_entity_poly.type
_entity_poly.pdbx_seq_one_letter_code
_entity_poly.pdbx_strand_id
1 'polypeptide(L)'
;MANFWIILVAAIVSMASGALWYSPAAFGNLWMKLSGITAETMEKAKSKGMKKPYTVSFIFEIVAVYVLAYFVFLINIETVSQVLSLVFFAWLGFVVPIFVSQTIWEQKPFKLFLLNSLQRLVALALAGIILVLLS
;
A
#
# COMPACT_ATOMS: atom_id res chain seq x y z
N MET A 1 12.98 14.10 12.49
CA MET A 1 11.76 13.82 11.71
C MET A 1 12.10 14.00 10.24
N ALA A 2 11.67 13.09 9.37
CA ALA A 2 11.94 13.17 7.93
C ALA A 2 11.44 14.50 7.33
N ASN A 3 12.21 15.08 6.41
CA ASN A 3 11.74 16.26 5.68
C ASN A 3 10.62 15.87 4.69
N PHE A 4 9.86 16.88 4.23
CA PHE A 4 8.72 16.64 3.34
C PHE A 4 9.10 16.00 2.01
N TRP A 5 10.30 16.26 1.48
CA TRP A 5 10.77 15.66 0.23
C TRP A 5 10.97 14.14 0.35
N ILE A 6 11.51 13.67 1.48
CA ILE A 6 11.67 12.24 1.75
C ILE A 6 10.30 11.56 1.82
N ILE A 7 9.33 12.19 2.49
CA ILE A 7 7.95 11.68 2.58
C ILE A 7 7.33 11.55 1.18
N LEU A 8 7.53 12.54 0.30
CA LEU A 8 7.06 12.48 -1.08
C LEU A 8 7.73 11.34 -1.86
N VAL A 9 9.04 11.16 -1.75
CA VAL A 9 9.76 10.06 -2.42
C VAL A 9 9.25 8.70 -1.93
N ALA A 10 9.10 8.52 -0.63
CA ALA A 10 8.57 7.30 -0.04
C ALA A 10 7.13 7.02 -0.51
N ALA A 11 6.26 8.04 -0.58
CA ALA A 11 4.89 7.89 -1.10
C ALA A 11 4.86 7.52 -2.59
N ILE A 12 5.72 8.12 -3.42
CA ILE A 12 5.83 7.78 -4.84
C ILE A 12 6.27 6.33 -5.02
N VAL A 13 7.30 5.88 -4.30
CA VAL A 13 7.78 4.49 -4.40
C VAL A 13 6.73 3.51 -3.89
N SER A 14 6.06 3.82 -2.79
CA SER A 14 4.94 3.03 -2.27
C SER A 14 3.82 2.89 -3.32
N MET A 15 3.38 3.99 -3.93
CA MET A 15 2.33 3.97 -4.95
C MET A 15 2.77 3.24 -6.22
N ALA A 16 4.02 3.44 -6.67
CA ALA A 16 4.60 2.74 -7.80
C ALA A 16 4.67 1.22 -7.55
N SER A 17 4.96 0.80 -6.33
CA SER A 17 4.93 -0.63 -5.96
C SER A 17 3.54 -1.23 -6.12
N GLY A 18 2.48 -0.50 -5.76
CA GLY A 18 1.09 -0.92 -5.97
C GLY A 18 0.74 -1.00 -7.45
N ALA A 19 1.12 0.02 -8.24
CA ALA A 19 0.91 0.01 -9.68
C ALA A 19 1.59 -1.19 -10.36
N LEU A 20 2.82 -1.53 -9.95
CA LEU A 20 3.52 -2.71 -10.42
C LEU A 20 2.83 -4.01 -9.97
N TRP A 21 2.45 -4.10 -8.70
CA TRP A 21 1.80 -5.29 -8.12
C TRP A 21 0.50 -5.68 -8.82
N TYR A 22 -0.33 -4.69 -9.15
CA TYR A 22 -1.60 -4.89 -9.85
C TYR A 22 -1.48 -4.77 -11.38
N SER A 23 -0.26 -4.66 -11.93
CA SER A 23 -0.04 -4.69 -13.37
C SER A 23 -0.18 -6.12 -13.94
N PRO A 24 -0.43 -6.28 -15.26
CA PRO A 24 -0.44 -7.59 -15.91
C PRO A 24 0.89 -8.35 -15.80
N ALA A 25 2.01 -7.64 -15.57
CA ALA A 25 3.33 -8.23 -15.43
C ALA A 25 3.59 -8.89 -14.05
N ALA A 26 2.76 -8.59 -13.05
CA ALA A 26 2.84 -9.19 -11.72
C ALA A 26 1.53 -9.93 -11.38
N PHE A 27 0.75 -9.44 -10.41
CA PHE A 27 -0.44 -10.12 -9.91
C PHE A 27 -1.75 -9.53 -10.44
N GLY A 28 -1.71 -8.60 -11.41
CA GLY A 28 -2.90 -7.94 -11.94
C GLY A 28 -3.94 -8.91 -12.52
N ASN A 29 -3.51 -9.92 -13.27
CA ASN A 29 -4.41 -10.93 -13.83
C ASN A 29 -5.08 -11.77 -12.74
N LEU A 30 -4.32 -12.14 -11.70
CA LEU A 30 -4.85 -12.87 -10.54
C LEU A 30 -5.83 -12.00 -9.74
N TRP A 31 -5.48 -10.73 -9.50
CA TRP A 31 -6.32 -9.77 -8.81
C TRP A 31 -7.64 -9.55 -9.56
N MET A 32 -7.63 -9.37 -10.89
CA MET A 32 -8.85 -9.21 -11.68
C MET A 32 -9.75 -10.43 -11.54
N LYS A 33 -9.19 -11.64 -11.70
CA LYS A 33 -9.92 -12.91 -11.56
C LYS A 33 -10.55 -13.06 -10.17
N LEU A 34 -9.79 -12.79 -9.11
CA LEU A 34 -10.26 -12.94 -7.73
C LEU A 34 -11.25 -11.83 -7.32
N SER A 35 -11.11 -10.63 -7.88
CA SER A 35 -12.00 -9.49 -7.59
C SER A 35 -13.32 -9.59 -8.36
N GLY A 36 -13.38 -10.41 -9.41
CA GLY A 36 -14.52 -10.50 -10.33
C GLY A 36 -14.55 -9.35 -11.34
N ILE A 37 -13.42 -8.67 -11.56
CA ILE A 37 -13.31 -7.55 -12.49
C ILE A 37 -13.07 -8.11 -13.89
N THR A 38 -13.96 -7.79 -14.81
CA THR A 38 -13.83 -8.16 -16.23
C THR A 38 -13.04 -7.13 -17.02
N ALA A 39 -12.50 -7.52 -18.18
CA ALA A 39 -11.85 -6.59 -19.09
C ALA A 39 -12.77 -5.42 -19.49
N GLU A 40 -14.06 -5.71 -19.71
CA GLU A 40 -15.08 -4.71 -20.01
C GLU A 40 -15.27 -3.70 -18.85
N THR A 41 -15.30 -4.19 -17.60
CA THR A 41 -15.41 -3.32 -16.42
C THR A 41 -14.18 -2.42 -16.27
N MET A 42 -12.98 -2.94 -16.58
CA MET A 42 -11.74 -2.17 -16.60
C MET A 42 -11.70 -1.12 -17.71
N GLU A 43 -12.10 -1.47 -18.92
CA GLU A 43 -12.23 -0.54 -20.06
C GLU A 43 -13.16 0.61 -19.71
N LYS A 44 -14.32 0.30 -19.11
CA LYS A 44 -15.30 1.30 -18.65
C LYS A 44 -14.76 2.18 -17.52
N ALA A 45 -13.94 1.64 -16.62
CA ALA A 45 -13.28 2.44 -15.59
C ALA A 45 -12.25 3.41 -16.20
N LYS A 46 -11.45 2.94 -17.18
CA LYS A 46 -10.48 3.76 -17.90
C LYS A 46 -11.16 4.89 -18.68
N SER A 47 -12.27 4.62 -19.36
CA SER A 47 -13.00 5.63 -20.15
C SER A 47 -13.62 6.74 -19.30
N LYS A 48 -13.99 6.45 -18.04
CA LYS A 48 -14.41 7.46 -17.05
C LYS A 48 -13.28 8.33 -16.52
N GLY A 49 -12.03 8.04 -16.89
CA GLY A 49 -10.84 8.76 -16.47
C GLY A 49 -10.35 8.31 -15.10
N MET A 50 -9.09 7.87 -15.04
CA MET A 50 -8.46 7.38 -13.81
C MET A 50 -7.78 8.48 -12.97
N LYS A 51 -7.78 9.73 -13.44
CA LYS A 51 -7.06 10.84 -12.80
C LYS A 51 -7.51 11.05 -11.36
N LYS A 52 -8.82 11.19 -11.11
CA LYS A 52 -9.37 11.45 -9.77
C LYS A 52 -9.02 10.32 -8.77
N PRO A 53 -9.26 9.02 -9.06
CA PRO A 53 -8.83 7.93 -8.19
C PRO A 53 -7.33 7.98 -7.86
N TYR A 54 -6.47 8.16 -8.86
CA TYR A 54 -5.02 8.20 -8.63
C TYR A 54 -4.60 9.39 -7.76
N THR A 55 -5.15 10.58 -8.00
CA THR A 55 -4.85 11.76 -7.18
C THR A 55 -5.28 11.56 -5.74
N VAL A 56 -6.49 11.04 -5.51
CA VAL A 56 -6.99 10.77 -4.16
C VAL A 56 -6.13 9.72 -3.47
N SER A 57 -5.82 8.60 -4.14
CA SER A 57 -4.95 7.56 -3.58
C SER A 57 -3.55 8.10 -3.24
N PHE A 58 -2.98 8.96 -4.09
CA PHE A 58 -1.67 9.56 -3.82
C PHE A 58 -1.68 10.46 -2.58
N ILE A 59 -2.73 11.28 -2.40
CA ILE A 59 -2.87 12.13 -1.21
C ILE A 59 -2.94 11.27 0.07
N PHE A 60 -3.77 10.22 0.07
CA PHE A 60 -3.86 9.33 1.22
C PHE A 60 -2.58 8.52 1.46
N GLU A 61 -1.82 8.23 0.41
CA GLU A 61 -0.52 7.59 0.54
C GLU A 61 0.49 8.52 1.21
N ILE A 62 0.52 9.82 0.85
CA ILE A 62 1.33 10.82 1.56
C ILE A 62 0.95 10.88 3.05
N VAL A 63 -0.35 10.85 3.37
CA VAL A 63 -0.81 10.84 4.77
C VAL A 63 -0.30 9.58 5.49
N ALA A 64 -0.40 8.41 4.88
CA ALA A 64 0.09 7.18 5.48
C ALA A 64 1.60 7.20 5.74
N VAL A 65 2.38 7.67 4.76
CA VAL A 65 3.85 7.79 4.89
C VAL A 65 4.23 8.85 5.92
N TYR A 66 3.51 9.97 5.98
CA TYR A 66 3.72 11.00 7.00
C TYR A 66 3.51 10.44 8.42
N VAL A 67 2.42 9.69 8.63
CA VAL A 67 2.14 9.04 9.93
C VAL A 67 3.20 8.00 10.26
N LEU A 68 3.66 7.22 9.27
CA LEU A 68 4.77 6.29 9.48
C LEU A 68 6.06 7.03 9.86
N ALA A 69 6.39 8.14 9.19
CA ALA A 69 7.54 8.98 9.52
C ALA A 69 7.44 9.59 10.92
N TYR A 70 6.22 9.96 11.34
CA TYR A 70 5.95 10.42 12.70
C TYR A 70 6.23 9.31 13.72
N PHE A 71 5.80 8.06 13.47
CA PHE A 71 6.12 6.95 14.38
C PHE A 71 7.60 6.62 14.41
N VAL A 72 8.29 6.57 13.26
CA VAL A 72 9.75 6.40 13.18
C VAL A 72 10.46 7.44 14.05
N PHE A 73 10.05 8.70 13.97
CA PHE A 73 10.58 9.78 14.80
C PHE A 73 10.25 9.61 16.28
N LEU A 74 8.98 9.33 16.61
CA LEU A 74 8.49 9.24 17.98
C LEU A 74 9.21 8.17 18.82
N ILE A 75 9.55 7.04 18.20
CA ILE A 75 10.19 5.91 18.88
C ILE A 75 11.68 5.76 18.54
N ASN A 76 12.30 6.78 17.93
CA ASN A 76 13.72 6.85 17.58
C ASN A 76 14.21 5.61 16.79
N ILE A 77 13.53 5.31 15.68
CA ILE A 77 13.99 4.27 14.76
C ILE A 77 15.17 4.77 13.93
N GLU A 78 16.27 4.04 13.95
CA GLU A 78 17.51 4.37 13.23
C GLU A 78 17.93 3.28 12.23
N THR A 79 17.34 2.08 12.32
CA THR A 79 17.75 0.93 11.51
C THR A 79 16.62 0.35 10.67
N VAL A 80 16.99 -0.26 9.54
CA VAL A 80 16.05 -0.95 8.65
C VAL A 80 15.33 -2.10 9.38
N SER A 81 16.01 -2.82 10.26
CA SER A 81 15.39 -3.92 11.03
C SER A 81 14.28 -3.41 11.97
N GLN A 82 14.50 -2.27 12.63
CA GLN A 82 13.50 -1.64 13.51
C GLN A 82 12.28 -1.15 12.71
N VAL A 83 12.47 -0.49 11.57
CA VAL A 83 11.32 -0.01 10.78
C VAL A 83 10.52 -1.15 10.17
N LEU A 84 11.18 -2.23 9.74
CA LEU A 84 10.48 -3.44 9.26
C LEU A 84 9.67 -4.10 10.38
N SER A 85 10.19 -4.11 11.61
CA SER A 85 9.44 -4.59 12.77
C SER A 85 8.21 -3.72 13.05
N LEU A 86 8.37 -2.39 13.06
CA LEU A 86 7.25 -1.44 13.21
C LEU A 86 6.19 -1.67 12.13
N VAL A 87 6.60 -1.75 10.87
CA VAL A 87 5.71 -1.96 9.73
C VAL A 87 4.99 -3.31 9.83
N PHE A 88 5.71 -4.38 10.22
CA PHE A 88 5.12 -5.70 10.38
C PHE A 88 4.03 -5.70 11.46
N PHE A 89 4.29 -5.12 12.63
CA PHE A 89 3.28 -5.05 13.70
C PHE A 89 2.13 -4.11 13.36
N ALA A 90 2.40 -2.97 12.70
CA ALA A 90 1.33 -2.09 12.23
C ALA A 90 0.44 -2.78 11.18
N TRP A 91 1.05 -3.53 10.26
CA TRP A 91 0.33 -4.36 9.30
C TRP A 91 -0.49 -5.45 10.00
N LEU A 92 0.11 -6.20 10.92
CA LEU A 92 -0.56 -7.29 11.62
C LEU A 92 -1.71 -6.79 12.52
N GLY A 93 -1.51 -5.67 13.21
CA GLY A 93 -2.48 -5.13 14.18
C GLY A 93 -3.61 -4.32 13.54
N PHE A 94 -3.35 -3.59 12.45
CA PHE A 94 -4.33 -2.70 11.84
C PHE A 94 -4.75 -3.14 10.44
N VAL A 95 -3.82 -3.52 9.57
CA VAL A 95 -4.14 -3.84 8.17
C VAL A 95 -4.81 -5.21 8.06
N VAL A 96 -4.23 -6.25 8.66
CA VAL A 96 -4.75 -7.62 8.57
C VAL A 96 -6.19 -7.71 9.08
N PRO A 97 -6.56 -7.22 10.28
CA PRO A 97 -7.93 -7.35 10.77
C PRO A 97 -8.95 -6.62 9.91
N ILE A 98 -8.59 -5.43 9.39
CA ILE A 98 -9.46 -4.66 8.49
C ILE A 98 -9.72 -5.46 7.20
N PHE A 99 -8.67 -5.93 6.53
CA PHE A 99 -8.80 -6.65 5.27
C PHE A 99 -9.45 -8.04 5.43
N VAL A 100 -9.16 -8.76 6.51
CA VAL A 100 -9.82 -10.04 6.82
C VAL A 100 -11.31 -9.82 7.04
N SER A 101 -11.68 -8.84 7.86
CA SER A 101 -13.08 -8.48 8.13
C SER A 101 -13.80 -8.17 6.82
N GLN A 102 -13.25 -7.25 6.01
CA GLN A 102 -13.82 -6.91 4.70
C GLN A 102 -14.00 -8.14 3.81
N THR A 103 -13.00 -9.02 3.73
CA THR A 103 -13.06 -10.21 2.88
C THR A 103 -14.14 -11.19 3.31
N ILE A 104 -14.32 -11.39 4.62
CA ILE A 104 -15.37 -12.25 5.18
C ILE A 104 -16.75 -11.67 4.86
N TRP A 105 -16.96 -10.38 5.12
CA TRP A 105 -18.26 -9.72 4.90
C TRP A 105 -18.61 -9.56 3.42
N GLU A 106 -17.63 -9.32 2.55
CA GLU A 106 -17.80 -9.22 1.10
C GLU A 106 -17.86 -10.59 0.41
N GLN A 107 -17.71 -11.69 1.16
CA GLN A 107 -17.66 -13.06 0.66
C GLN A 107 -16.65 -13.26 -0.48
N LYS A 108 -15.52 -12.54 -0.41
CA LYS A 108 -14.45 -12.62 -1.42
C LYS A 108 -13.51 -13.80 -1.11
N PRO A 109 -12.81 -14.35 -2.11
CA PRO A 109 -11.85 -15.42 -1.87
C PRO A 109 -10.74 -14.98 -0.91
N PHE A 110 -10.36 -15.83 0.04
CA PHE A 110 -9.25 -15.54 0.98
C PHE A 110 -7.92 -15.25 0.28
N LYS A 111 -7.73 -15.76 -0.94
CA LYS A 111 -6.57 -15.41 -1.79
C LYS A 111 -6.52 -13.91 -2.13
N LEU A 112 -7.67 -13.25 -2.25
CA LEU A 112 -7.75 -11.80 -2.51
C LEU A 112 -7.32 -11.01 -1.28
N PHE A 113 -7.73 -11.46 -0.08
CA PHE A 113 -7.23 -10.92 1.19
C PHE A 113 -5.70 -10.95 1.24
N LEU A 114 -5.09 -12.12 1.02
CA LEU A 114 -3.64 -12.27 1.05
C LEU A 114 -2.96 -11.36 0.03
N LEU A 115 -3.49 -11.32 -1.19
CA LEU A 115 -2.91 -10.52 -2.26
C LEU A 115 -2.90 -9.02 -1.90
N ASN A 116 -4.01 -8.49 -1.40
CA ASN A 116 -4.14 -7.08 -1.11
C ASN A 116 -3.41 -6.69 0.18
N SER A 117 -3.52 -7.52 1.23
CA SER A 117 -2.87 -7.24 2.51
C SER A 117 -1.35 -7.32 2.42
N LEU A 118 -0.79 -8.28 1.66
CA LEU A 118 0.64 -8.38 1.43
C LEU A 118 1.17 -7.22 0.59
N GLN A 119 0.41 -6.77 -0.43
CA GLN A 119 0.79 -5.57 -1.16
C GLN A 119 0.91 -4.36 -0.22
N ARG A 120 -0.04 -4.20 0.72
CA ARG A 120 0.03 -3.11 1.70
C ARG A 120 1.24 -3.24 2.64
N LEU A 121 1.61 -4.46 3.03
CA LEU A 121 2.83 -4.72 3.80
C LEU A 121 4.08 -4.28 3.02
N VAL A 122 4.20 -4.68 1.76
CA VAL A 122 5.32 -4.32 0.88
C VAL A 122 5.41 -2.81 0.70
N ALA A 123 4.29 -2.16 0.42
CA ALA A 123 4.20 -0.70 0.27
C ALA A 123 4.71 0.05 1.51
N LEU A 124 4.22 -0.33 2.70
CA LEU A 124 4.66 0.25 3.97
C LEU A 124 6.14 -0.06 4.27
N ALA A 125 6.62 -1.25 3.93
CA ALA A 125 8.01 -1.64 4.14
C ALA A 125 8.96 -0.81 3.27
N LEU A 126 8.62 -0.62 1.98
CA LEU A 126 9.40 0.23 1.08
C LEU A 126 9.42 1.68 1.56
N ALA A 127 8.27 2.23 1.96
CA ALA A 127 8.19 3.57 2.51
C ALA A 127 9.04 3.70 3.80
N GLY A 128 8.93 2.75 4.72
CA GLY A 128 9.71 2.71 5.96
C GLY A 128 11.21 2.64 5.73
N ILE A 129 11.66 1.80 4.80
CA ILE A 129 13.07 1.70 4.39
C ILE A 129 13.57 3.05 3.87
N ILE A 130 12.82 3.69 2.98
CA ILE A 130 13.19 5.00 2.42
C ILE A 130 13.28 6.06 3.52
N LEU A 131 12.33 6.07 4.45
CA LEU A 131 12.34 6.99 5.58
C LEU A 131 13.61 6.82 6.42
N VAL A 132 14.03 5.59 6.73
CA VAL A 132 15.24 5.35 7.52
C VAL A 132 16.52 5.66 6.75
N LEU A 133 16.59 5.32 5.45
CA LEU A 133 17.82 5.48 4.67
C LEU A 133 18.09 6.92 4.24
N LEU A 134 17.06 7.77 4.17
CA LEU A 134 17.19 9.13 3.65
C LEU A 134 16.99 10.23 4.72
N SER A 135 16.57 9.89 5.94
CA SER A 135 16.42 10.85 7.06
C SER A 135 17.70 11.04 7.84
#